data_AF-A0A966SJU6-F1
#
_entry.id   AF-A0A966SJU6-F1
#
_cell.length_a   1.000
_cell.length_b   1.000
_cell.length_c   1.000
_cell.angle_alpha   90.00
_cell.angle_beta   90.00
_cell.angle_gamma   90.00
#
_symmetry.space_group_name_H-M   'P 1'
#
loop_
_entity.id
_entity.type
_entity.pdbx_description
1 polymer ?
#
loop_
_entity_poly.entity_id
_entity_poly.type
_entity_poly.pdbx_seq_one_letter_code
_entity_poly.pdbx_strand_id
1 'polypeptide(L)'
;HYWHVIPGAYYRRMFGSHDNPHLYELMESCSDHLHWAGAKWSEARGGPAHDALGGGHSHCGLMIYQGDNFPPEWRGRAFMGNIHGNRVLYDVPSRNGSGYTTKHGGNFLMADDPWFRSTAQYYGPDGGVFITDWNDLGECHDSDGSYRSSGRIYKVTHGTPKSVTDLNLAKLSDAELVKLLGHANEWQRRHAQRLLQERGVAGTLSRVTVPSLRAQHAAEKDVPRQLRLLWALHVTGGANQALLTTQLDHASEHARWWGIRLLTEDKQVSPALLAKFVTMAREDKSAFVRLGLSSALQRLPVNDRWELATALLAHAEDAADKDLPLLTWYGIESAVAADPTKAALLLAKCQQPQVRTFITRRLTAK
;
A
#
# COMPACT_ATOMS: atom_id res chain seq x y z
N HIS A 1 11.42 9.82 2.94
CA HIS A 1 10.18 9.53 3.70
C HIS A 1 9.49 8.34 3.08
N TYR A 2 8.87 7.48 3.88
CA TYR A 2 8.15 6.29 3.43
C TYR A 2 6.74 6.27 4.04
N TRP A 3 5.70 6.03 3.26
CA TRP A 3 4.32 5.95 3.76
C TRP A 3 3.65 4.64 3.37
N HIS A 4 2.94 4.05 4.32
CA HIS A 4 2.00 2.96 4.06
C HIS A 4 0.67 3.57 3.63
N VAL A 5 0.35 3.56 2.34
CA VAL A 5 -0.85 4.23 1.80
C VAL A 5 -2.12 3.44 2.14
N ILE A 6 -2.77 3.84 3.22
CA ILE A 6 -4.06 3.30 3.67
C ILE A 6 -5.23 4.12 3.08
N PRO A 7 -6.25 3.50 2.47
CA PRO A 7 -7.37 4.25 1.91
C PRO A 7 -8.16 5.02 2.96
N GLY A 8 -8.47 6.29 2.67
CA GLY A 8 -9.15 7.20 3.61
C GLY A 8 -8.22 7.87 4.63
N ALA A 9 -6.93 7.58 4.61
CA ALA A 9 -5.96 8.23 5.48
C ALA A 9 -5.62 9.66 5.02
N TYR A 10 -5.36 10.53 5.99
CA TYR A 10 -4.76 11.85 5.78
C TYR A 10 -3.36 11.88 6.38
N TYR A 11 -2.35 12.10 5.53
CA TYR A 11 -0.94 12.15 5.94
C TYR A 11 -0.44 13.57 6.12
N ARG A 12 0.56 13.73 6.98
CA ARG A 12 1.30 14.99 7.08
C ARG A 12 1.93 15.33 5.72
N ARG A 13 1.64 16.54 5.24
CA ARG A 13 2.21 17.08 4.01
C ARG A 13 3.54 17.78 4.31
N MET A 14 4.42 17.85 3.31
CA MET A 14 5.64 18.65 3.39
C MET A 14 5.32 20.15 3.54
N PHE A 15 4.29 20.62 2.82
CA PHE A 15 3.79 21.99 2.87
C PHE A 15 2.26 22.02 2.77
N GLY A 16 1.66 23.10 3.27
CA GLY A 16 0.22 23.35 3.21
C GLY A 16 -0.59 22.58 4.25
N SER A 17 -1.89 22.87 4.31
CA SER A 17 -2.88 22.19 5.14
C SER A 17 -3.82 21.33 4.28
N HIS A 18 -4.52 20.40 4.91
CA HIS A 18 -5.67 19.76 4.28
C HIS A 18 -6.90 20.68 4.39
N ASP A 19 -7.84 20.52 3.47
CA ASP A 19 -9.05 21.36 3.41
C ASP A 19 -9.98 21.13 4.60
N ASN A 20 -9.97 19.93 5.20
CA ASN A 20 -10.75 19.63 6.40
C ASN A 20 -10.00 20.11 7.67
N PRO A 21 -10.48 21.16 8.36
CA PRO A 21 -9.83 21.69 9.56
C PRO A 21 -10.05 20.80 10.80
N HIS A 22 -10.93 19.80 10.71
CA HIS A 22 -11.32 18.92 11.82
C HIS A 22 -10.57 17.59 11.85
N LEU A 23 -9.54 17.41 11.01
CA LEU A 23 -8.66 16.24 11.09
C LEU A 23 -7.92 16.18 12.44
N TYR A 24 -7.64 17.34 13.04
CA TYR A 24 -6.95 17.58 14.32
C TYR A 24 -5.52 17.07 14.41
N GLU A 25 -5.24 15.86 13.94
CA GLU A 25 -3.92 15.26 13.80
C GLU A 25 -3.82 14.55 12.43
N LEU A 26 -2.61 14.23 12.00
CA LEU A 26 -2.32 13.63 10.70
C LEU A 26 -1.45 12.39 10.87
N MET A 27 -1.63 11.41 9.97
CA MET A 27 -0.78 10.22 9.96
C MET A 27 0.63 10.58 9.47
N GLU A 28 1.63 9.99 10.11
CA GLU A 28 3.04 10.28 9.84
C GLU A 28 3.65 9.25 8.86
N SER A 29 4.90 9.53 8.45
CA SER A 29 5.71 8.54 7.74
C SER A 29 5.87 7.28 8.58
N CYS A 30 5.87 6.11 7.95
CA CYS A 30 6.16 4.85 8.61
C CYS A 30 7.65 4.50 8.65
N SER A 31 8.52 5.43 8.25
CA SER A 31 9.98 5.28 8.41
C SER A 31 10.36 5.56 9.85
N ASP A 32 11.11 4.66 10.48
CA ASP A 32 11.66 4.87 11.82
C ASP A 32 13.03 5.57 11.83
N HIS A 33 13.53 5.90 10.65
CA HIS A 33 14.83 6.50 10.42
C HIS A 33 14.76 7.61 9.38
N LEU A 34 15.83 8.41 9.36
CA LEU A 34 16.16 9.35 8.30
C LEU A 34 17.35 8.81 7.52
N HIS A 35 17.39 9.07 6.22
CA HIS A 35 18.51 8.65 5.37
C HIS A 35 19.67 9.67 5.35
N TRP A 36 19.73 10.53 6.36
CA TRP A 36 20.68 11.63 6.49
C TRP A 36 20.88 12.03 7.95
N ALA A 37 22.02 12.66 8.25
CA ALA A 37 22.34 13.18 9.58
C ALA A 37 21.82 14.61 9.80
N GLY A 38 21.53 14.97 11.05
CA GLY A 38 21.07 16.31 11.43
C GLY A 38 19.55 16.48 11.41
N ALA A 39 19.09 17.62 11.96
CA ALA A 39 17.66 17.87 12.19
C ALA A 39 16.95 18.56 11.01
N LYS A 40 17.70 19.25 10.14
CA LYS A 40 17.15 20.04 9.03
C LYS A 40 17.53 19.43 7.69
N TRP A 41 16.55 19.27 6.79
CA TRP A 41 16.79 18.74 5.45
C TRP A 41 17.75 19.63 4.63
N SER A 42 17.79 20.94 4.88
CA SER A 42 18.67 21.88 4.19
C SER A 42 20.16 21.61 4.42
N GLU A 43 20.49 20.93 5.53
CA GLU A 43 21.86 20.56 5.94
C GLU A 43 22.23 19.14 5.44
N ALA A 44 21.28 18.41 4.83
CA ALA A 44 21.41 17.01 4.49
C ALA A 44 22.02 16.76 3.09
N ARG A 45 23.19 17.37 2.84
CA ARG A 45 23.88 17.37 1.53
C ARG A 45 25.20 16.60 1.58
N GLY A 46 25.13 15.27 1.38
CA GLY A 46 26.29 14.39 1.20
C GLY A 46 27.31 14.37 2.36
N GLY A 47 28.35 13.55 2.23
CA GLY A 47 29.46 13.46 3.20
C GLY A 47 29.30 12.35 4.24
N PRO A 48 30.37 12.05 5.02
CA PRO A 48 30.48 10.76 5.72
C PRO A 48 29.35 10.45 6.71
N ALA A 49 28.85 11.46 7.42
CA ALA A 49 27.75 11.28 8.37
C ALA A 49 26.41 10.98 7.68
N HIS A 50 26.16 11.57 6.51
CA HIS A 50 24.96 11.29 5.71
C HIS A 50 25.11 9.97 4.95
N ASP A 51 26.32 9.67 4.46
CA ASP A 51 26.63 8.42 3.76
C ASP A 51 26.40 7.20 4.63
N ALA A 52 26.70 7.29 5.92
CA ALA A 52 26.43 6.24 6.90
C ALA A 52 24.93 5.95 7.08
N LEU A 53 24.05 6.88 6.69
CA LEU A 53 22.60 6.80 6.89
C LEU A 53 21.81 6.58 5.59
N GLY A 54 22.46 6.62 4.41
CA GLY A 54 21.76 6.45 3.13
C GLY A 54 22.08 7.51 2.07
N GLY A 55 22.88 8.52 2.42
CA GLY A 55 23.48 9.45 1.46
C GLY A 55 22.75 10.79 1.26
N GLY A 56 21.66 11.05 1.97
CA GLY A 56 20.98 12.35 1.93
C GLY A 56 19.46 12.28 1.90
N HIS A 57 18.80 13.43 1.79
CA HIS A 57 17.34 13.53 1.92
C HIS A 57 16.55 13.27 0.62
N SER A 58 17.18 13.35 -0.55
CA SER A 58 16.49 13.27 -1.85
C SER A 58 16.47 11.84 -2.40
N HIS A 59 15.25 11.27 -2.46
CA HIS A 59 15.00 9.92 -2.94
C HIS A 59 14.11 9.93 -4.17
N CYS A 60 14.36 9.01 -5.11
CA CYS A 60 13.58 8.88 -6.33
C CYS A 60 13.37 7.42 -6.70
N GLY A 61 12.16 7.13 -7.15
CA GLY A 61 11.70 5.76 -7.38
C GLY A 61 11.42 4.99 -6.08
N LEU A 62 10.51 4.04 -6.17
CA LEU A 62 10.26 3.06 -5.12
C LEU A 62 9.86 1.74 -5.77
N MET A 63 10.58 0.68 -5.46
CA MET A 63 10.28 -0.66 -5.93
C MET A 63 10.39 -1.66 -4.78
N ILE A 64 9.27 -2.29 -4.39
CA ILE A 64 9.33 -3.47 -3.54
C ILE A 64 9.74 -4.67 -4.41
N TYR A 65 10.93 -5.22 -4.20
CA TYR A 65 11.46 -6.30 -5.04
C TYR A 65 10.62 -7.57 -4.88
N GLN A 66 9.98 -7.99 -5.98
CA GLN A 66 9.15 -9.20 -6.06
C GLN A 66 9.51 -10.05 -7.30
N GLY A 67 10.70 -9.81 -7.87
CA GLY A 67 11.31 -10.66 -8.89
C GLY A 67 11.83 -11.97 -8.29
N ASP A 68 12.20 -12.90 -9.15
CA ASP A 68 12.70 -14.23 -8.80
C ASP A 68 14.15 -14.49 -9.24
N ASN A 69 14.89 -13.44 -9.60
CA ASN A 69 16.32 -13.56 -9.94
C ASN A 69 17.24 -13.49 -8.72
N PHE A 70 16.98 -12.58 -7.78
CA PHE A 70 17.84 -12.39 -6.63
C PHE A 70 17.55 -13.43 -5.52
N PRO A 71 18.52 -13.68 -4.64
CA PRO A 71 18.33 -14.54 -3.48
C PRO A 71 17.10 -14.17 -2.63
N PRO A 72 16.45 -15.15 -1.94
CA PRO A 72 15.19 -14.94 -1.23
C PRO A 72 15.19 -13.78 -0.22
N GLU A 73 16.32 -13.48 0.42
CA GLU A 73 16.49 -12.40 1.39
C GLU A 73 16.24 -11.00 0.81
N TRP A 74 16.31 -10.84 -0.52
CA TRP A 74 16.01 -9.58 -1.21
C TRP A 74 14.52 -9.40 -1.50
N ARG A 75 13.71 -10.46 -1.45
CA ARG A 75 12.27 -10.35 -1.72
C ARG A 75 11.59 -9.57 -0.61
N GLY A 76 10.74 -8.61 -1.01
CA GLY A 76 10.04 -7.72 -0.09
C GLY A 76 10.84 -6.49 0.38
N ARG A 77 12.11 -6.36 0.00
CA ARG A 77 12.90 -5.14 0.27
C ARG A 77 12.42 -4.01 -0.62
N ALA A 78 12.39 -2.80 -0.08
CA ALA A 78 11.94 -1.61 -0.78
C ALA A 78 13.14 -0.80 -1.29
N PHE A 79 13.42 -0.88 -2.58
CA PHE A 79 14.54 -0.21 -3.22
C PHE A 79 14.18 1.21 -3.59
N MET A 80 15.08 2.15 -3.35
CA MET A 80 14.92 3.57 -3.66
C MET A 80 16.26 4.14 -4.14
N GLY A 81 16.23 4.95 -5.18
CA GLY A 81 17.40 5.74 -5.58
C GLY A 81 17.61 6.87 -4.59
N ASN A 82 18.85 7.10 -4.15
CA ASN A 82 19.24 8.30 -3.42
C ASN A 82 20.13 9.16 -4.33
N ILE A 83 19.58 10.30 -4.73
CA ILE A 83 20.16 11.21 -5.72
C ILE A 83 21.42 11.89 -5.16
N HIS A 84 21.41 12.22 -3.86
CA HIS A 84 22.58 12.84 -3.19
C HIS A 84 23.66 11.82 -2.85
N GLY A 85 23.27 10.57 -2.62
CA GLY A 85 24.16 9.49 -2.21
C GLY A 85 24.79 8.71 -3.36
N ASN A 86 24.48 9.02 -4.62
CA ASN A 86 24.92 8.25 -5.81
C ASN A 86 24.67 6.74 -5.68
N ARG A 87 23.51 6.36 -5.13
CA ARG A 87 23.25 4.96 -4.77
C ARG A 87 21.80 4.55 -4.97
N VAL A 88 21.59 3.24 -5.01
CA VAL A 88 20.29 2.64 -4.72
C VAL A 88 20.41 1.99 -3.36
N LEU A 89 19.58 2.44 -2.42
CA LEU A 89 19.46 1.87 -1.08
C LEU A 89 18.22 0.99 -0.99
N TYR A 90 18.09 0.27 0.11
CA TYR A 90 16.87 -0.47 0.39
C TYR A 90 16.44 -0.36 1.84
N ASP A 91 15.13 -0.31 2.03
CA ASP A 91 14.49 -0.43 3.33
C ASP A 91 13.84 -1.81 3.50
N VAL A 92 13.57 -2.14 4.76
CA VAL A 92 12.94 -3.37 5.21
C VAL A 92 11.58 -3.05 5.82
N PRO A 93 10.48 -3.23 5.07
CA PRO A 93 9.14 -3.13 5.62
C PRO A 93 8.85 -4.28 6.58
N SER A 94 8.28 -3.97 7.75
CA SER A 94 7.84 -4.94 8.74
C SER A 94 6.48 -4.53 9.31
N ARG A 95 5.64 -5.50 9.66
CA ARG A 95 4.34 -5.23 10.30
C ARG A 95 4.57 -4.56 11.65
N ASN A 96 3.81 -3.51 11.93
CA ASN A 96 3.78 -2.86 13.25
C ASN A 96 2.34 -2.41 13.55
N GLY A 97 1.72 -3.03 14.55
CA GLY A 97 0.29 -2.87 14.83
C GLY A 97 -0.56 -3.24 13.61
N SER A 98 -1.50 -2.36 13.28
CA SER A 98 -2.38 -2.46 12.14
C SER A 98 -1.69 -2.15 10.80
N GLY A 99 -0.55 -1.46 10.81
CA GLY A 99 0.16 -1.02 9.61
C GLY A 99 1.55 -1.63 9.45
N TYR A 100 2.46 -0.81 8.95
CA TYR A 100 3.86 -1.16 8.72
C TYR A 100 4.79 -0.09 9.30
N THR A 101 6.02 -0.49 9.59
CA THR A 101 7.19 0.36 9.83
C THR A 101 8.33 -0.10 8.92
N THR A 102 9.11 0.84 8.39
CA THR A 102 10.26 0.56 7.52
C THR A 102 11.57 0.90 8.21
N LYS A 103 12.51 -0.05 8.20
CA LYS A 103 13.87 0.09 8.75
C LYS A 103 14.89 0.26 7.64
N HIS A 104 15.94 1.03 7.90
CA HIS A 104 17.07 1.14 6.97
C HIS A 104 17.72 -0.25 6.80
N GLY A 105 17.82 -0.72 5.56
CA GLY A 105 18.45 -2.00 5.25
C GLY A 105 19.91 -1.88 4.84
N GLY A 106 20.24 -0.84 4.08
CA GLY A 106 21.59 -0.57 3.59
C GLY A 106 21.61 -0.20 2.12
N ASN A 107 22.76 -0.40 1.48
CA ASN A 107 22.95 -0.09 0.06
C ASN A 107 22.73 -1.35 -0.79
N PHE A 108 21.92 -1.25 -1.83
CA PHE A 108 21.81 -2.26 -2.88
C PHE A 108 22.92 -2.09 -3.92
N LEU A 109 23.16 -0.84 -4.34
CA LEU A 109 24.22 -0.48 -5.29
C LEU A 109 24.79 0.89 -4.93
N MET A 110 26.09 1.05 -5.05
CA MET A 110 26.79 2.34 -5.02
C MET A 110 27.43 2.57 -6.38
N ALA A 111 27.24 3.75 -6.97
CA ALA A 111 27.90 4.11 -8.21
C ALA A 111 29.20 4.85 -7.90
N ASP A 112 30.31 4.39 -8.51
CA ASP A 112 31.57 5.14 -8.55
C ASP A 112 31.54 6.16 -9.71
N ASP A 113 30.50 6.99 -9.71
CA ASP A 113 30.28 8.02 -10.70
C ASP A 113 29.55 9.20 -10.06
N PRO A 114 30.18 10.38 -9.95
CA PRO A 114 29.55 11.54 -9.35
C PRO A 114 28.38 12.10 -10.16
N TRP A 115 28.18 11.67 -11.41
CA TRP A 115 27.04 12.04 -12.26
C TRP A 115 25.85 11.10 -12.09
N PHE A 116 26.00 9.99 -11.36
CA PHE A 116 24.91 9.04 -11.21
C PHE A 116 23.76 9.61 -10.39
N ARG A 117 22.55 9.58 -10.97
CA ARG A 117 21.30 10.07 -10.38
C ARG A 117 20.20 9.05 -10.65
N SER A 118 20.06 8.07 -9.75
CA SER A 118 19.02 7.04 -9.89
C SER A 118 17.62 7.64 -9.74
N THR A 119 16.76 7.42 -10.73
CA THR A 119 15.41 7.99 -10.78
C THR A 119 14.29 6.95 -10.67
N ALA A 120 14.49 5.74 -11.18
CA ALA A 120 13.52 4.67 -11.07
C ALA A 120 14.19 3.29 -11.09
N GLN A 121 13.52 2.31 -10.47
CA GLN A 121 13.94 0.92 -10.44
C GLN A 121 12.74 0.02 -10.75
N TYR A 122 12.92 -0.97 -11.62
CA TYR A 122 11.88 -1.94 -11.98
C TYR A 122 12.47 -3.32 -12.20
N TYR A 123 11.91 -4.36 -11.59
CA TYR A 123 12.26 -5.74 -11.95
C TYR A 123 11.57 -6.15 -13.26
N GLY A 124 12.33 -6.79 -14.13
CA GLY A 124 11.90 -7.22 -15.46
C GLY A 124 11.32 -8.64 -15.50
N PRO A 125 11.03 -9.16 -16.70
CA PRO A 125 10.45 -10.48 -16.92
C PRO A 125 11.32 -11.65 -16.44
N ASP A 126 12.63 -11.45 -16.39
CA ASP A 126 13.62 -12.41 -15.90
C ASP A 126 13.99 -12.19 -14.41
N GLY A 127 13.31 -11.26 -13.74
CA GLY A 127 13.51 -10.93 -12.33
C GLY A 127 14.70 -10.00 -12.06
N GLY A 128 15.51 -9.66 -13.05
CA GLY A 128 16.61 -8.70 -12.93
C GLY A 128 16.08 -7.27 -12.77
N VAL A 129 16.85 -6.38 -12.14
CA VAL A 129 16.42 -5.01 -11.84
C VAL A 129 17.00 -4.04 -12.86
N PHE A 130 16.13 -3.31 -13.55
CA PHE A 130 16.49 -2.17 -14.37
C PHE A 130 16.52 -0.90 -13.51
N ILE A 131 17.53 -0.06 -13.72
CA ILE A 131 17.71 1.21 -13.01
C ILE A 131 17.90 2.31 -14.05
N THR A 132 17.06 3.34 -13.99
CA THR A 132 17.26 4.55 -14.79
C THR A 132 18.15 5.51 -14.05
N ASP A 133 19.12 6.05 -14.76
CA ASP A 133 20.07 7.03 -14.30
C ASP A 133 19.96 8.28 -15.18
N TRP A 134 19.62 9.41 -14.57
CA TRP A 134 19.51 10.70 -15.27
C TRP A 134 20.89 11.31 -15.60
N ASN A 135 22.00 10.72 -15.14
CA ASN A 135 23.37 11.11 -15.44
C ASN A 135 23.58 12.63 -15.53
N ASP A 136 23.59 13.29 -14.38
CA ASP A 136 23.57 14.75 -14.22
C ASP A 136 24.40 15.17 -12.99
N LEU A 137 24.99 16.37 -13.03
CA LEU A 137 25.69 17.00 -11.90
C LEU A 137 24.77 17.88 -11.05
N GLY A 138 23.62 18.29 -11.58
CA GLY A 138 22.74 19.29 -11.00
C GLY A 138 21.59 18.72 -10.19
N GLU A 139 21.81 18.43 -8.91
CA GLU A 139 20.72 18.02 -8.02
C GLU A 139 19.83 19.20 -7.58
N CYS A 140 18.56 19.13 -7.95
CA CYS A 140 17.42 19.93 -7.47
C CYS A 140 17.45 21.46 -7.66
N HIS A 141 18.59 22.12 -7.85
CA HIS A 141 18.69 23.59 -7.96
C HIS A 141 19.93 24.06 -8.76
N ASP A 142 20.27 23.39 -9.86
CA ASP A 142 21.47 23.78 -10.62
C ASP A 142 21.31 25.14 -11.32
N SER A 143 22.44 25.84 -11.43
CA SER A 143 22.54 27.19 -11.98
C SER A 143 22.78 27.23 -13.49
N ASP A 144 23.32 26.15 -14.08
CA ASP A 144 23.49 25.95 -15.53
C ASP A 144 22.37 25.10 -16.17
N GLY A 145 21.51 24.51 -15.34
CA GLY A 145 20.29 23.81 -15.74
C GLY A 145 20.49 22.29 -15.89
N SER A 146 19.38 21.56 -15.99
CA SER A 146 19.45 20.09 -16.05
C SER A 146 19.72 19.52 -17.44
N TYR A 147 20.57 18.50 -17.51
CA TYR A 147 20.98 17.82 -18.74
C TYR A 147 19.92 16.79 -19.15
N ARG A 148 19.13 17.12 -20.18
CA ARG A 148 17.97 16.29 -20.59
C ARG A 148 18.28 15.21 -21.62
N SER A 149 19.45 15.27 -22.26
CA SER A 149 19.90 14.33 -23.29
C SER A 149 20.89 13.29 -22.76
N SER A 150 21.34 13.42 -21.51
CA SER A 150 22.16 12.42 -20.83
C SER A 150 21.27 11.47 -20.03
N GLY A 151 21.62 10.19 -20.07
CA GLY A 151 20.94 9.17 -19.29
C GLY A 151 21.44 7.78 -19.62
N ARG A 152 21.36 6.89 -18.64
CA ARG A 152 21.78 5.49 -18.77
C ARG A 152 20.69 4.57 -18.21
N ILE A 153 20.65 3.34 -18.71
CA ILE A 153 19.83 2.27 -18.15
C ILE A 153 20.76 1.14 -17.77
N TYR A 154 20.81 0.83 -16.47
CA TYR A 154 21.52 -0.33 -15.95
C TYR A 154 20.57 -1.50 -15.82
N LYS A 155 21.07 -2.71 -16.05
CA LYS A 155 20.38 -3.95 -15.68
C LYS A 155 21.26 -4.71 -14.70
N VAL A 156 20.78 -4.88 -13.48
CA VAL A 156 21.47 -5.61 -12.41
C VAL A 156 20.84 -6.99 -12.27
N THR A 157 21.66 -8.03 -12.39
CA THR A 157 21.24 -9.43 -12.31
C THR A 157 22.09 -10.19 -11.30
N HIS A 158 21.49 -11.16 -10.61
CA HIS A 158 22.22 -12.13 -9.82
C HIS A 158 22.63 -13.30 -10.73
N GLY A 159 23.93 -13.41 -10.99
CA GLY A 159 24.48 -14.32 -12.00
C GLY A 159 23.91 -14.04 -13.39
N THR A 160 23.82 -15.10 -14.20
CA THR A 160 23.19 -15.05 -15.52
C THR A 160 21.74 -15.53 -15.40
N PRO A 161 20.74 -14.64 -15.49
CA PRO A 161 19.35 -15.05 -15.42
C PRO A 161 18.98 -15.91 -16.64
N LYS A 162 17.97 -16.77 -16.47
CA LYS A 162 17.41 -17.51 -17.60
C LYS A 162 16.83 -16.50 -18.59
N SER A 163 17.24 -16.61 -19.86
CA SER A 163 16.68 -15.78 -20.93
C SER A 163 15.18 -16.06 -21.04
N VAL A 164 14.38 -14.99 -21.02
CA VAL A 164 12.94 -15.06 -21.27
C VAL A 164 12.72 -14.75 -22.74
N THR A 165 12.48 -15.77 -23.54
CA THR A 165 12.13 -15.65 -24.96
C THR A 165 10.63 -15.39 -25.11
N ASP A 166 10.21 -14.76 -26.22
CA ASP A 166 8.81 -14.50 -26.57
C ASP A 166 8.00 -13.73 -25.50
N LEU A 167 8.50 -12.55 -25.13
CA LEU A 167 7.90 -11.64 -24.14
C LEU A 167 6.50 -11.08 -24.50
N ASN A 168 5.95 -11.42 -25.66
CA ASN A 168 4.62 -10.96 -26.04
C ASN A 168 3.53 -11.82 -25.40
N LEU A 169 3.28 -11.58 -24.11
CA LEU A 169 2.24 -12.27 -23.34
C LEU A 169 0.83 -12.07 -23.92
N ALA A 170 0.59 -11.01 -24.71
CA ALA A 170 -0.72 -10.77 -25.32
C ALA A 170 -1.11 -11.85 -26.35
N LYS A 171 -0.14 -12.63 -26.84
CA LYS A 171 -0.39 -13.80 -27.71
C LYS A 171 -0.89 -15.03 -26.95
N LEU A 172 -0.72 -15.08 -25.63
CA LEU A 172 -1.14 -16.22 -24.81
C LEU A 172 -2.67 -16.31 -24.74
N SER A 173 -3.19 -17.53 -24.69
CA SER A 173 -4.60 -17.78 -24.39
C SER A 173 -4.97 -17.34 -22.96
N ASP A 174 -6.25 -17.17 -22.69
CA ASP A 174 -6.71 -16.85 -21.33
C ASP A 174 -6.27 -17.90 -20.30
N ALA A 175 -6.28 -19.18 -20.68
CA ALA A 175 -5.86 -20.28 -19.80
C ALA A 175 -4.37 -20.18 -19.43
N GLU A 176 -3.52 -19.80 -20.40
CA GLU A 176 -2.10 -19.57 -20.17
C GLU A 176 -1.86 -18.32 -19.32
N LEU A 177 -2.62 -17.23 -19.53
CA LEU A 177 -2.56 -16.04 -18.67
C LEU A 177 -2.99 -16.36 -17.24
N VAL A 178 -4.04 -17.16 -17.05
CA VAL A 178 -4.47 -17.61 -15.71
C VAL A 178 -3.36 -18.42 -15.03
N LYS A 179 -2.67 -19.31 -15.76
CA LYS A 179 -1.51 -20.06 -15.22
C LYS A 179 -0.39 -19.13 -14.76
N LEU A 180 -0.15 -18.01 -15.45
CA LEU A 180 0.87 -17.03 -15.06
C LEU A 180 0.57 -16.29 -13.75
N LEU A 181 -0.68 -16.28 -13.26
CA LEU A 181 -1.01 -15.73 -11.94
C LEU A 181 -0.29 -16.49 -10.80
N GLY A 182 0.13 -17.74 -11.04
CA GLY A 182 0.95 -18.54 -10.11
C GLY A 182 2.46 -18.28 -10.21
N HIS A 183 2.95 -17.59 -11.24
CA HIS A 183 4.39 -17.49 -11.57
C HIS A 183 5.23 -16.82 -10.47
N ALA A 184 6.44 -17.30 -10.15
CA ALA A 184 7.24 -16.76 -9.04
C ALA A 184 7.61 -15.27 -9.19
N ASN A 185 7.93 -14.80 -10.39
CA ASN A 185 8.10 -13.39 -10.73
C ASN A 185 6.77 -12.61 -10.78
N GLU A 186 6.65 -11.56 -9.98
CA GLU A 186 5.48 -10.67 -9.97
C GLU A 186 5.27 -9.90 -11.28
N TRP A 187 6.32 -9.69 -12.07
CA TRP A 187 6.20 -9.06 -13.40
C TRP A 187 5.23 -9.86 -14.30
N GLN A 188 5.38 -11.18 -14.32
CA GLN A 188 4.54 -12.10 -15.11
C GLN A 188 3.09 -12.05 -14.65
N ARG A 189 2.88 -12.12 -13.33
CA ARG A 189 1.55 -12.10 -12.70
C ARG A 189 0.79 -10.82 -13.02
N ARG A 190 1.44 -9.66 -12.84
CA ARG A 190 0.82 -8.34 -13.07
C ARG A 190 0.46 -8.13 -14.52
N HIS A 191 1.34 -8.54 -15.45
CA HIS A 191 1.04 -8.44 -16.87
C HIS A 191 -0.09 -9.38 -17.29
N ALA A 192 -0.12 -10.60 -16.75
CA ALA A 192 -1.21 -11.54 -17.01
C ALA A 192 -2.56 -11.03 -16.50
N GLN A 193 -2.61 -10.51 -15.26
CA GLN A 193 -3.83 -9.91 -14.71
C GLN A 193 -4.29 -8.70 -15.52
N ARG A 194 -3.37 -7.82 -15.94
CA ARG A 194 -3.69 -6.66 -16.79
C ARG A 194 -4.29 -7.11 -18.13
N LEU A 195 -3.69 -8.08 -18.79
CA LEU A 195 -4.19 -8.60 -20.08
C LEU A 195 -5.58 -9.27 -19.92
N LEU A 196 -5.81 -10.01 -18.84
CA LEU A 196 -7.13 -10.57 -18.52
C LEU A 196 -8.17 -9.46 -18.30
N GLN A 197 -7.80 -8.39 -17.59
CA GLN A 197 -8.66 -7.21 -17.41
C GLN A 197 -8.98 -6.53 -18.75
N GLU A 198 -7.96 -6.26 -19.57
CA GLU A 198 -8.12 -5.64 -20.90
C GLU A 198 -9.07 -6.48 -21.78
N ARG A 199 -8.93 -7.81 -21.78
CA ARG A 199 -9.85 -8.73 -22.49
C ARG A 199 -11.25 -8.74 -21.91
N GLY A 200 -11.36 -8.66 -20.58
CA GLY A 200 -12.65 -8.57 -19.87
C GLY A 200 -13.42 -7.32 -20.28
N VAL A 201 -12.76 -6.17 -20.25
CA VAL A 201 -13.35 -4.88 -20.66
C VAL A 201 -13.67 -4.85 -22.16
N ALA A 202 -12.81 -5.42 -23.00
CA ALA A 202 -13.04 -5.50 -24.44
C ALA A 202 -14.11 -6.54 -24.86
N GLY A 203 -14.62 -7.36 -23.93
CA GLY A 203 -15.57 -8.42 -24.22
C GLY A 203 -14.99 -9.60 -25.01
N THR A 204 -13.66 -9.72 -25.08
CA THR A 204 -12.95 -10.79 -25.80
C THR A 204 -12.49 -11.93 -24.88
N LEU A 205 -12.68 -11.79 -23.57
CA LEU A 205 -12.40 -12.84 -22.60
C LEU A 205 -13.30 -14.06 -22.84
N SER A 206 -12.70 -15.24 -22.88
CA SER A 206 -13.43 -16.49 -23.05
C SER A 206 -14.41 -16.72 -21.89
N ARG A 207 -15.60 -17.23 -22.23
CA ARG A 207 -16.69 -17.46 -21.25
C ARG A 207 -16.31 -18.47 -20.16
N VAL A 208 -15.33 -19.34 -20.40
CA VAL A 208 -14.86 -20.34 -19.43
C VAL A 208 -13.81 -19.79 -18.46
N THR A 209 -13.25 -18.61 -18.73
CA THR A 209 -12.15 -18.04 -17.94
C THR A 209 -12.57 -17.69 -16.52
N VAL A 210 -13.71 -17.00 -16.34
CA VAL A 210 -14.23 -16.67 -15.01
C VAL A 210 -14.62 -17.93 -14.20
N PRO A 211 -15.36 -18.92 -14.75
CA PRO A 211 -15.58 -20.19 -14.08
C PRO A 211 -14.28 -20.89 -13.65
N SER A 212 -13.26 -20.91 -14.51
CA SER A 212 -11.95 -21.50 -14.20
C SER A 212 -11.25 -20.77 -13.05
N LEU A 213 -11.22 -19.43 -13.07
CA LEU A 213 -10.67 -18.62 -11.99
C LEU A 213 -11.36 -18.87 -10.65
N ARG A 214 -12.70 -19.02 -10.65
CA ARG A 214 -13.46 -19.34 -9.43
C ARG A 214 -13.11 -20.71 -8.87
N ALA A 215 -13.02 -21.73 -9.73
CA ALA A 215 -12.64 -23.08 -9.32
C ALA A 215 -11.22 -23.11 -8.73
N GLN A 216 -10.27 -22.42 -9.37
CA GLN A 216 -8.90 -22.32 -8.87
C GLN A 216 -8.83 -21.55 -7.55
N HIS A 217 -9.56 -20.44 -7.40
CA HIS A 217 -9.61 -19.68 -6.16
C HIS A 217 -10.13 -20.53 -5.00
N ALA A 218 -11.18 -21.33 -5.23
CA ALA A 218 -11.75 -22.21 -4.20
C ALA A 218 -10.81 -23.35 -3.79
N ALA A 219 -9.94 -23.81 -4.69
CA ALA A 219 -9.00 -24.91 -4.44
C ALA A 219 -7.65 -24.44 -3.88
N GLU A 220 -7.27 -23.18 -4.08
CA GLU A 220 -5.98 -22.63 -3.68
C GLU A 220 -5.89 -22.42 -2.17
N LYS A 221 -4.76 -22.85 -1.59
CA LYS A 221 -4.48 -22.81 -0.14
C LYS A 221 -3.41 -21.79 0.20
N ASP A 222 -2.53 -21.45 -0.75
CA ASP A 222 -1.55 -20.39 -0.59
C ASP A 222 -2.24 -19.03 -0.67
N VAL A 223 -2.32 -18.32 0.46
CA VAL A 223 -3.01 -17.03 0.58
C VAL A 223 -2.55 -16.01 -0.47
N PRO A 224 -1.24 -15.80 -0.71
CA PRO A 224 -0.80 -14.90 -1.78
C PRO A 224 -1.31 -15.28 -3.17
N ARG A 225 -1.37 -16.56 -3.53
CA ARG A 225 -1.93 -17.00 -4.83
C ARG A 225 -3.45 -16.87 -4.87
N GLN A 226 -4.13 -17.21 -3.77
CA GLN A 226 -5.57 -17.04 -3.64
C GLN A 226 -5.98 -15.57 -3.85
N LEU A 227 -5.24 -14.62 -3.25
CA LEU A 227 -5.48 -13.18 -3.46
C LEU A 227 -5.27 -12.75 -4.92
N ARG A 228 -4.29 -13.31 -5.63
CA ARG A 228 -4.08 -13.02 -7.06
C ARG A 228 -5.24 -13.51 -7.92
N LEU A 229 -5.76 -14.69 -7.62
CA LEU A 229 -6.97 -15.21 -8.26
C LEU A 229 -8.19 -14.35 -7.92
N LEU A 230 -8.33 -13.88 -6.68
CA LEU A 230 -9.39 -12.97 -6.26
C LEU A 230 -9.33 -11.63 -7.00
N TRP A 231 -8.15 -11.04 -7.14
CA TRP A 231 -7.96 -9.80 -7.89
C TRP A 231 -8.21 -9.99 -9.38
N ALA A 232 -7.76 -11.10 -9.97
CA ALA A 232 -8.08 -11.45 -11.35
C ALA A 232 -9.60 -11.58 -11.54
N LEU A 233 -10.29 -12.29 -10.63
CA LEU A 233 -11.75 -12.36 -10.62
C LEU A 233 -12.38 -10.98 -10.53
N HIS A 234 -11.89 -10.10 -9.66
CA HIS A 234 -12.44 -8.76 -9.51
C HIS A 234 -12.32 -7.96 -10.81
N VAL A 235 -11.12 -7.88 -11.41
CA VAL A 235 -10.89 -7.08 -12.63
C VAL A 235 -11.55 -7.67 -13.88
N THR A 236 -11.95 -8.95 -13.87
CA THR A 236 -12.72 -9.57 -14.95
C THR A 236 -14.23 -9.71 -14.64
N GLY A 237 -14.75 -9.02 -13.62
CA GLY A 237 -16.17 -9.04 -13.25
C GLY A 237 -16.67 -10.35 -12.62
N GLY A 238 -15.77 -11.24 -12.23
CA GLY A 238 -16.03 -12.54 -11.61
C GLY A 238 -16.15 -12.53 -10.08
N ALA A 239 -15.71 -11.48 -9.39
CA ALA A 239 -15.78 -11.37 -7.92
C ALA A 239 -17.11 -10.77 -7.44
N ASN A 240 -18.16 -11.58 -7.42
CA ASN A 240 -19.48 -11.13 -6.97
C ASN A 240 -19.58 -11.02 -5.44
N GLN A 241 -20.62 -10.35 -4.96
CA GLN A 241 -20.86 -10.13 -3.52
C GLN A 241 -20.86 -11.44 -2.72
N ALA A 242 -21.45 -12.52 -3.24
CA ALA A 242 -21.45 -13.81 -2.56
C ALA A 242 -20.02 -14.34 -2.31
N LEU A 243 -19.16 -14.34 -3.34
CA LEU A 243 -17.76 -14.75 -3.20
C LEU A 243 -16.98 -13.83 -2.25
N LEU A 244 -17.19 -12.52 -2.35
CA LEU A 244 -16.48 -11.56 -1.50
C LEU A 244 -16.89 -11.69 -0.03
N THR A 245 -18.17 -11.95 0.25
CA THR A 245 -18.67 -12.19 1.61
C THR A 245 -18.02 -13.43 2.23
N THR A 246 -17.77 -14.51 1.46
CA THR A 246 -17.05 -15.67 2.03
C THR A 246 -15.62 -15.36 2.43
N GLN A 247 -15.00 -14.31 1.86
CA GLN A 247 -13.65 -13.90 2.25
C GLN A 247 -13.62 -13.30 3.66
N LEU A 248 -14.75 -12.77 4.14
CA LEU A 248 -14.87 -12.19 5.49
C LEU A 248 -14.73 -13.21 6.61
N ASP A 249 -14.92 -14.50 6.30
CA ASP A 249 -14.79 -15.63 7.23
C ASP A 249 -13.48 -16.41 7.04
N HIS A 250 -12.61 -15.94 6.15
CA HIS A 250 -11.38 -16.64 5.82
C HIS A 250 -10.37 -16.60 6.98
N ALA A 251 -9.59 -17.67 7.18
CA ALA A 251 -8.61 -17.76 8.27
C ALA A 251 -7.52 -16.67 8.19
N SER A 252 -7.09 -16.32 6.98
CA SER A 252 -6.12 -15.25 6.73
C SER A 252 -6.74 -13.86 6.89
N GLU A 253 -6.11 -13.03 7.72
CA GLU A 253 -6.44 -11.61 7.86
C GLU A 253 -6.37 -10.84 6.53
N HIS A 254 -5.47 -11.23 5.61
CA HIS A 254 -5.33 -10.55 4.33
C HIS A 254 -6.54 -10.79 3.42
N ALA A 255 -7.11 -12.01 3.43
CA ALA A 255 -8.32 -12.31 2.69
C ALA A 255 -9.53 -11.55 3.25
N ARG A 256 -9.68 -11.50 4.58
CA ARG A 256 -10.73 -10.70 5.23
C ARG A 256 -10.60 -9.21 4.91
N TRP A 257 -9.38 -8.66 4.98
CA TRP A 257 -9.10 -7.26 4.63
C TRP A 257 -9.48 -6.94 3.18
N TRP A 258 -9.09 -7.79 2.22
CA TRP A 258 -9.45 -7.61 0.82
C TRP A 258 -10.96 -7.79 0.58
N GLY A 259 -11.61 -8.71 1.29
CA GLY A 259 -13.07 -8.84 1.29
C GLY A 259 -13.74 -7.52 1.67
N ILE A 260 -13.36 -6.92 2.80
CA ILE A 260 -13.87 -5.61 3.24
C ILE A 260 -13.61 -4.54 2.18
N ARG A 261 -12.39 -4.49 1.63
CA ARG A 261 -11.98 -3.47 0.65
C ARG A 261 -12.84 -3.51 -0.61
N LEU A 262 -13.04 -4.70 -1.18
CA LEU A 262 -13.77 -4.87 -2.43
C LEU A 262 -15.29 -4.73 -2.23
N LEU A 263 -15.82 -5.18 -1.09
CA LEU A 263 -17.24 -5.03 -0.74
C LEU A 263 -17.66 -3.59 -0.43
N THR A 264 -16.72 -2.68 -0.25
CA THR A 264 -16.98 -1.26 0.08
C THR A 264 -16.53 -0.32 -1.05
N GLU A 265 -16.16 -0.87 -2.20
CA GLU A 265 -15.55 -0.10 -3.27
C GLU A 265 -16.54 0.87 -3.93
N ASP A 266 -17.75 0.39 -4.20
CA ASP A 266 -18.85 1.10 -4.84
C ASP A 266 -19.70 1.95 -3.87
N LYS A 267 -19.36 1.92 -2.57
CA LYS A 267 -20.08 2.59 -1.47
C LYS A 267 -21.53 2.09 -1.28
N GLN A 268 -21.87 0.89 -1.77
CA GLN A 268 -23.18 0.27 -1.62
C GLN A 268 -23.13 -0.89 -0.62
N VAL A 269 -23.06 -0.55 0.67
CA VAL A 269 -23.04 -1.55 1.75
C VAL A 269 -24.46 -1.83 2.21
N SER A 270 -24.92 -3.06 2.06
CA SER A 270 -26.25 -3.47 2.53
C SER A 270 -26.32 -3.53 4.07
N PRO A 271 -27.51 -3.40 4.69
CA PRO A 271 -27.65 -3.53 6.15
C PRO A 271 -27.11 -4.86 6.71
N ALA A 272 -27.30 -5.96 5.99
CA ALA A 272 -26.77 -7.27 6.40
C ALA A 272 -25.24 -7.32 6.37
N LEU A 273 -24.62 -6.69 5.36
CA LEU A 273 -23.17 -6.60 5.27
C LEU A 273 -22.60 -5.66 6.35
N LEU A 274 -23.26 -4.54 6.62
CA LEU A 274 -22.89 -3.65 7.72
C LEU A 274 -22.96 -4.39 9.06
N ALA A 275 -24.02 -5.15 9.33
CA ALA A 275 -24.12 -5.99 10.53
C ALA A 275 -22.95 -6.98 10.63
N LYS A 276 -22.55 -7.61 9.52
CA LYS A 276 -21.36 -8.48 9.47
C LYS A 276 -20.08 -7.72 9.81
N PHE A 277 -19.88 -6.51 9.28
CA PHE A 277 -18.75 -5.65 9.61
C PHE A 277 -18.73 -5.25 11.08
N VAL A 278 -19.89 -4.96 11.68
CA VAL A 278 -20.01 -4.67 13.13
C VAL A 278 -19.61 -5.88 13.96
N THR A 279 -20.05 -7.10 13.60
CA THR A 279 -19.62 -8.33 14.27
C THR A 279 -18.11 -8.53 14.16
N MET A 280 -17.55 -8.40 12.95
CA MET A 280 -16.09 -8.49 12.74
C MET A 280 -15.33 -7.43 13.55
N ALA A 281 -15.84 -6.20 13.63
CA ALA A 281 -15.22 -5.14 14.40
C ALA A 281 -15.15 -5.45 15.90
N ARG A 282 -16.06 -6.27 16.44
CA ARG A 282 -16.07 -6.68 17.85
C ARG A 282 -15.20 -7.92 18.12
N GLU A 283 -15.13 -8.83 17.15
CA GLU A 283 -14.64 -10.19 17.39
C GLU A 283 -13.29 -10.49 16.69
N ASP A 284 -12.95 -9.77 15.62
CA ASP A 284 -11.72 -10.03 14.87
C ASP A 284 -10.50 -9.60 15.67
N LYS A 285 -9.59 -10.55 15.88
CA LYS A 285 -8.36 -10.34 16.65
C LYS A 285 -7.32 -9.51 15.89
N SER A 286 -7.42 -9.42 14.57
CA SER A 286 -6.44 -8.70 13.75
C SER A 286 -6.68 -7.20 13.72
N ALA A 287 -5.71 -6.43 14.22
CA ALA A 287 -5.66 -4.98 14.05
C ALA A 287 -5.65 -4.56 12.56
N PHE A 288 -5.07 -5.37 11.67
CA PHE A 288 -5.11 -5.13 10.23
C PHE A 288 -6.53 -5.23 9.68
N VAL A 289 -7.33 -6.21 10.11
CA VAL A 289 -8.74 -6.30 9.71
C VAL A 289 -9.55 -5.11 10.24
N ARG A 290 -9.33 -4.71 11.50
CA ARG A 290 -9.93 -3.50 12.07
C ARG A 290 -9.53 -2.22 11.33
N LEU A 291 -8.35 -2.19 10.71
CA LEU A 291 -7.93 -1.07 9.82
C LEU A 291 -8.74 -1.04 8.54
N GLY A 292 -9.01 -2.22 7.94
CA GLY A 292 -9.92 -2.34 6.80
C GLY A 292 -11.33 -1.84 7.13
N LEU A 293 -11.85 -2.21 8.31
CA LEU A 293 -13.17 -1.77 8.80
C LEU A 293 -13.19 -0.26 9.11
N SER A 294 -12.11 0.28 9.67
CA SER A 294 -11.95 1.73 9.87
C SER A 294 -11.94 2.50 8.55
N SER A 295 -11.24 1.98 7.53
CA SER A 295 -11.27 2.54 6.18
C SER A 295 -12.68 2.51 5.57
N ALA A 296 -13.44 1.45 5.85
CA ALA A 296 -14.81 1.29 5.34
C ALA A 296 -15.79 2.34 5.87
N LEU A 297 -15.57 2.93 7.05
CA LEU A 297 -16.44 3.98 7.60
C LEU A 297 -16.67 5.13 6.60
N GLN A 298 -15.63 5.57 5.89
CA GLN A 298 -15.74 6.65 4.89
C GLN A 298 -16.47 6.23 3.60
N ARG A 299 -16.74 4.93 3.44
CA ARG A 299 -17.52 4.35 2.35
C ARG A 299 -18.99 4.13 2.72
N LEU A 300 -19.37 4.39 3.96
CA LEU A 300 -20.75 4.29 4.44
C LEU A 300 -21.45 5.66 4.42
N PRO A 301 -22.77 5.70 4.24
CA PRO A 301 -23.58 6.87 4.56
C PRO A 301 -23.31 7.33 6.00
N VAL A 302 -23.32 8.65 6.24
CA VAL A 302 -22.94 9.24 7.53
C VAL A 302 -23.74 8.65 8.70
N ASN A 303 -25.04 8.41 8.49
CA ASN A 303 -25.95 7.90 9.52
C ASN A 303 -25.73 6.42 9.88
N ASP A 304 -25.00 5.68 9.06
CA ASP A 304 -24.81 4.23 9.22
C ASP A 304 -23.47 3.88 9.90
N ARG A 305 -22.64 4.89 10.20
CA ARG A 305 -21.28 4.69 10.72
C ARG A 305 -21.22 4.33 12.20
N TRP A 306 -22.28 4.62 12.96
CA TRP A 306 -22.25 4.64 14.43
C TRP A 306 -21.96 3.29 15.07
N GLU A 307 -22.64 2.22 14.66
CA GLU A 307 -22.45 0.90 15.28
C GLU A 307 -21.07 0.33 15.00
N LEU A 308 -20.58 0.50 13.77
CA LEU A 308 -19.25 0.06 13.36
C LEU A 308 -18.17 0.85 14.11
N ALA A 309 -18.30 2.17 14.17
CA ALA A 309 -17.39 3.03 14.91
C ALA A 309 -17.38 2.71 16.41
N THR A 310 -18.54 2.44 16.99
CA THR A 310 -18.65 2.06 18.41
C THR A 310 -17.91 0.76 18.69
N ALA A 311 -18.04 -0.24 17.80
CA ALA A 311 -17.32 -1.51 17.93
C ALA A 311 -15.80 -1.29 17.84
N LEU A 312 -15.32 -0.55 16.83
CA LEU A 312 -13.90 -0.28 16.64
C LEU A 312 -13.28 0.49 17.82
N LEU A 313 -13.95 1.55 18.29
CA LEU A 313 -13.47 2.39 19.38
C LEU A 313 -13.59 1.75 20.77
N ALA A 314 -14.21 0.58 20.89
CA ALA A 314 -14.27 -0.18 22.15
C ALA A 314 -12.98 -0.96 22.45
N HIS A 315 -12.10 -1.16 21.45
CA HIS A 315 -10.80 -1.83 21.62
C HIS A 315 -9.78 -0.89 22.27
N ALA A 316 -9.54 -1.09 23.57
CA ALA A 316 -8.54 -0.32 24.32
C ALA A 316 -7.11 -0.63 23.85
N GLU A 317 -6.86 -1.84 23.36
CA GLU A 317 -5.56 -2.26 22.82
C GLU A 317 -5.13 -1.47 21.59
N ASP A 318 -6.08 -0.90 20.85
CA ASP A 318 -5.84 -0.11 19.65
C ASP A 318 -5.48 1.35 19.96
N ALA A 319 -5.61 1.79 21.22
CA ALA A 319 -5.36 3.17 21.61
C ALA A 319 -3.91 3.63 21.34
N ALA A 320 -2.96 2.70 21.34
CA ALA A 320 -1.55 2.96 21.06
C ALA A 320 -1.15 2.65 19.60
N ASP A 321 -2.08 2.13 18.78
CA ASP A 321 -1.81 1.91 17.37
C ASP A 321 -1.66 3.26 16.65
N LYS A 322 -0.67 3.35 15.77
CA LYS A 322 -0.33 4.61 15.08
C LYS A 322 -1.32 5.01 13.98
N ASP A 323 -2.10 4.06 13.46
CA ASP A 323 -2.96 4.27 12.30
C ASP A 323 -4.46 4.19 12.66
N LEU A 324 -4.86 3.25 13.52
CA LEU A 324 -6.27 2.96 13.81
C LEU A 324 -7.05 4.14 14.40
N PRO A 325 -6.63 4.77 15.52
CA PRO A 325 -7.38 5.86 16.13
C PRO A 325 -7.63 7.02 15.16
N LEU A 326 -6.59 7.39 14.39
CA LEU A 326 -6.67 8.46 13.38
C LEU A 326 -7.60 8.06 12.23
N LEU A 327 -7.46 6.84 11.68
CA LEU A 327 -8.29 6.41 10.57
C LEU A 327 -9.76 6.27 10.97
N THR A 328 -10.04 5.75 12.16
CA THR A 328 -11.40 5.70 12.70
C THR A 328 -11.95 7.11 12.90
N TRP A 329 -11.15 8.05 13.44
CA TRP A 329 -11.54 9.46 13.56
C TRP A 329 -11.93 10.07 12.21
N TYR A 330 -11.09 9.94 11.18
CA TYR A 330 -11.41 10.43 9.83
C TYR A 330 -12.70 9.80 9.28
N GLY A 331 -12.99 8.56 9.66
CA GLY A 331 -14.23 7.88 9.34
C GLY A 331 -15.47 8.50 9.96
N ILE A 332 -15.38 9.08 11.16
CA ILE A 332 -16.54 9.50 11.94
C ILE A 332 -16.68 11.01 12.15
N GLU A 333 -15.65 11.81 11.83
CA GLU A 333 -15.66 13.26 12.09
C GLU A 333 -16.95 13.93 11.58
N SER A 334 -17.34 13.66 10.33
CA SER A 334 -18.56 14.22 9.75
C SER A 334 -19.84 13.68 10.40
N ALA A 335 -19.83 12.46 10.94
CA ALA A 335 -20.95 11.90 11.69
C ALA A 335 -21.10 12.60 13.05
N VAL A 336 -19.98 12.88 13.74
CA VAL A 336 -19.96 13.63 15.00
C VAL A 336 -20.58 15.02 14.84
N ALA A 337 -20.28 15.70 13.73
CA ALA A 337 -20.89 16.99 13.41
C ALA A 337 -22.39 16.91 13.12
N ALA A 338 -22.84 15.81 12.49
CA ALA A 338 -24.22 15.64 12.04
C ALA A 338 -25.20 15.24 13.15
N ASP A 339 -24.74 14.47 14.16
CA ASP A 339 -25.60 13.99 15.26
C ASP A 339 -24.87 14.06 16.62
N PRO A 340 -24.94 15.20 17.32
CA PRO A 340 -24.29 15.40 18.62
C PRO A 340 -24.77 14.42 19.71
N THR A 341 -26.02 13.97 19.64
CA THR A 341 -26.59 13.03 20.60
C THR A 341 -25.94 11.67 20.45
N LYS A 342 -25.83 11.14 19.23
CA LYS A 342 -25.11 9.88 18.99
C LYS A 342 -23.62 10.00 19.26
N ALA A 343 -23.01 11.16 18.99
CA ALA A 343 -21.62 11.41 19.34
C ALA A 343 -21.38 11.34 20.86
N ALA A 344 -22.28 11.90 21.68
CA ALA A 344 -22.19 11.80 23.14
C ALA A 344 -22.31 10.34 23.63
N LEU A 345 -23.20 9.55 23.02
CA LEU A 345 -23.33 8.11 23.32
C LEU A 345 -22.08 7.32 22.90
N LEU A 346 -21.48 7.63 21.76
CA LEU A 346 -20.22 7.03 21.31
C LEU A 346 -19.07 7.38 22.27
N LEU A 347 -19.00 8.63 22.72
CA LEU A 347 -17.98 9.10 23.67
C LEU A 347 -18.02 8.29 24.97
N ALA A 348 -19.19 7.89 25.46
CA ALA A 348 -19.31 7.06 26.67
C ALA A 348 -18.71 5.64 26.49
N LYS A 349 -18.69 5.11 25.25
CA LYS A 349 -18.21 3.76 24.95
C LYS A 349 -16.76 3.72 24.43
N CYS A 350 -16.26 4.85 23.93
CA CYS A 350 -14.91 4.95 23.36
C CYS A 350 -13.81 4.74 24.41
N GLN A 351 -12.95 3.76 24.17
CA GLN A 351 -11.79 3.41 24.99
C GLN A 351 -10.47 4.00 24.48
N GLN A 352 -10.50 4.80 23.40
CA GLN A 352 -9.31 5.41 22.79
C GLN A 352 -9.19 6.89 23.18
N PRO A 353 -8.27 7.29 24.09
CA PRO A 353 -8.23 8.64 24.65
C PRO A 353 -8.09 9.75 23.61
N GLN A 354 -7.28 9.52 22.57
CA GLN A 354 -7.08 10.47 21.49
C GLN A 354 -8.40 10.79 20.76
N VAL A 355 -9.15 9.74 20.37
CA VAL A 355 -10.44 9.91 19.68
C VAL A 355 -11.49 10.53 20.59
N ARG A 356 -11.50 10.22 21.90
CA ARG A 356 -12.38 10.90 22.88
C ARG A 356 -12.15 12.40 22.90
N THR A 357 -10.89 12.84 22.91
CA THR A 357 -10.53 14.27 22.83
C THR A 357 -11.01 14.88 21.52
N PHE A 358 -10.87 14.18 20.39
CA PHE A 358 -11.35 14.67 19.09
C PHE A 358 -12.87 14.80 19.02
N ILE A 359 -13.62 13.80 19.49
CA ILE A 359 -15.09 13.86 19.58
C ILE A 359 -15.51 15.05 20.43
N THR A 360 -14.91 15.23 21.60
CA THR A 360 -15.22 16.34 22.52
C THR A 360 -14.94 17.69 21.87
N ARG A 361 -13.77 17.84 21.25
CA ARG A 361 -13.38 19.05 20.53
C ARG A 361 -14.36 19.36 19.41
N ARG A 362 -14.78 18.35 18.64
CA ARG A 362 -15.71 18.53 17.51
C ARG A 362 -17.12 18.90 17.94
N LEU A 363 -17.62 18.31 19.04
CA LEU A 363 -18.90 18.67 19.65
C LEU A 363 -18.94 20.12 20.14
N THR A 364 -17.80 20.66 20.54
CA THR A 364 -17.68 22.06 21.02
C THR A 364 -17.29 23.06 19.93
N ALA A 365 -16.95 22.58 18.73
CA ALA A 365 -16.58 23.43 17.61
C ALA A 365 -17.85 24.08 17.03
N LYS A 366 -17.88 25.42 17.05
CA LYS A 366 -19.00 26.22 16.53
C LYS A 366 -19.06 26.21 15.00
#